data_AF-A0A5J4P8T1-F1
#
_entry.id   AF-A0A5J4P8T1-F1
#
_cell.length_a   1.000
_cell.length_b   1.000
_cell.length_c   1.000
_cell.angle_alpha   90.00
_cell.angle_beta   90.00
_cell.angle_gamma   90.00
#
_symmetry.space_group_name_H-M   'P 1'
#
loop_
_entity.id
_entity.type
_entity.pdbx_description
1 polymer ?
#
loop_
_entity_poly.entity_id
_entity_poly.type
_entity_poly.pdbx_seq_one_letter_code
_entity_poly.pdbx_strand_id
1 'polypeptide(L)'
;MKRDIILSGVGGQGILSIATVIGKAALRAGLYMKQAEIHGMSQRGGDVQSNLRLSDRPIASDLIPLGKCDLIISLEPMEALR
;
A
#
# COMPACT_ATOMS: atom_id res chain seq x y z
N MET A 1 -9.95 -14.91 -2.39
CA MET A 1 -9.14 -13.86 -3.03
C MET A 1 -8.26 -13.22 -1.97
N LYS A 2 -6.94 -13.19 -2.18
CA LYS A 2 -6.02 -12.41 -1.35
C LYS A 2 -5.11 -11.63 -2.29
N ARG A 3 -4.85 -10.36 -1.97
CA ARG A 3 -3.92 -9.50 -2.71
C ARG A 3 -3.15 -8.61 -1.75
N ASP A 4 -1.84 -8.79 -1.71
CA ASP A 4 -0.91 -7.99 -0.91
C ASP A 4 -0.19 -7.00 -1.87
N ILE A 5 -0.45 -5.71 -1.71
CA ILE A 5 0.01 -4.63 -2.59
C ILE A 5 0.95 -3.70 -1.81
N ILE A 6 2.10 -3.38 -2.40
CA ILE A 6 2.96 -2.30 -1.90
C ILE A 6 2.76 -1.07 -2.78
N LEU A 7 2.43 0.05 -2.16
CA LEU A 7 2.50 1.36 -2.78
C LEU A 7 3.80 2.02 -2.33
N SER A 8 4.61 2.50 -3.28
CA SER A 8 5.88 3.17 -3.01
C SER A 8 5.93 4.51 -3.72
N GLY A 9 6.42 5.54 -3.04
CA GLY A 9 6.60 6.86 -3.62
C GLY A 9 7.36 7.80 -2.72
N VAL A 10 7.22 9.09 -3.00
CA VAL A 10 7.69 10.18 -2.13
C VAL A 10 6.54 11.08 -1.68
N GLY A 11 6.75 11.76 -0.56
CA GLY A 11 5.78 12.68 0.01
C GLY A 11 5.34 13.76 -1.00
N GLY A 12 4.03 13.91 -1.17
CA GLY A 12 3.41 14.89 -2.08
C GLY A 12 2.87 14.32 -3.39
N GLN A 13 3.18 13.06 -3.74
CA GLN A 13 2.71 12.48 -5.01
C GLN A 13 1.31 11.84 -4.95
N GLY A 14 0.65 11.82 -3.79
CA GLY A 14 -0.72 11.29 -3.66
C GLY A 14 -0.82 9.78 -3.41
N ILE A 15 0.27 9.12 -2.97
CA ILE A 15 0.29 7.69 -2.63
C ILE A 15 -0.86 7.29 -1.68
N LEU A 16 -1.11 8.08 -0.63
CA LEU A 16 -2.19 7.83 0.32
C LEU A 16 -3.57 7.98 -0.31
N SER A 17 -3.72 8.88 -1.28
CA SER A 17 -4.96 9.05 -2.03
C SER A 17 -5.24 7.82 -2.89
N ILE A 18 -4.21 7.26 -3.54
CA ILE A 18 -4.33 6.00 -4.30
C ILE A 18 -4.73 4.85 -3.36
N ALA A 19 -4.05 4.70 -2.22
CA ALA A 19 -4.37 3.68 -1.22
C ALA A 19 -5.83 3.80 -0.74
N THR A 20 -6.27 5.03 -0.46
CA THR A 20 -7.63 5.35 -0.02
C THR A 20 -8.67 4.97 -1.07
N VAL A 21 -8.43 5.28 -2.34
CA VAL A 21 -9.35 4.96 -3.44
C VAL A 21 -9.47 3.44 -3.62
N ILE A 22 -8.35 2.72 -3.66
CA ILE A 22 -8.35 1.24 -3.76
C ILE A 22 -9.04 0.63 -2.55
N GLY A 23 -8.72 1.11 -1.35
CA GLY A 23 -9.31 0.64 -0.11
C GLY A 23 -10.83 0.82 -0.06
N LYS A 24 -11.32 2.01 -0.43
CA LYS A 24 -12.77 2.28 -0.51
C LYS A 24 -13.46 1.38 -1.54
N ALA A 25 -12.82 1.12 -2.68
CA ALA A 25 -13.36 0.21 -3.69
C ALA A 25 -13.43 -1.23 -3.16
N ALA A 26 -12.38 -1.70 -2.48
CA ALA A 26 -12.34 -3.03 -1.88
C ALA A 26 -13.43 -3.23 -0.82
N LEU A 27 -13.61 -2.24 0.07
CA LEU A 27 -14.67 -2.27 1.07
C LEU A 27 -16.06 -2.31 0.44
N ARG A 28 -16.30 -1.52 -0.63
CA ARG A 28 -17.57 -1.56 -1.38
C ARG A 28 -17.81 -2.91 -2.07
N ALA A 29 -16.75 -3.62 -2.42
CA ALA A 29 -16.82 -4.97 -2.97
C ALA A 29 -16.99 -6.06 -1.89
N GLY A 30 -17.14 -5.70 -0.61
CA GLY A 30 -17.31 -6.64 0.49
C GLY A 30 -16.03 -7.35 0.94
N LEU A 31 -14.86 -6.82 0.57
CA LEU A 31 -13.57 -7.38 0.97
C LEU A 31 -13.11 -6.81 2.32
N TYR A 32 -12.34 -7.62 3.04
CA TYR A 32 -11.54 -7.17 4.17
C TYR A 32 -10.31 -6.41 3.67
N MET A 33 -9.96 -5.35 4.39
CA MET A 33 -8.79 -4.53 4.08
C MET A 33 -8.02 -4.20 5.36
N LYS A 34 -6.69 -4.27 5.28
CA LYS A 34 -5.78 -3.66 6.26
C LYS A 34 -4.73 -2.85 5.53
N GLN A 35 -4.33 -1.75 6.16
CA GLN A 35 -3.32 -0.85 5.62
C GLN A 35 -2.32 -0.49 6.72
N ALA A 36 -1.03 -0.52 6.39
CA ALA A 36 0.03 0.02 7.24
C ALA A 36 0.90 0.96 6.42
N GLU A 37 1.10 2.17 6.92
CA GLU A 37 1.85 3.24 6.23
C GLU A 37 3.15 3.52 6.97
N ILE A 38 4.23 3.65 6.20
CA ILE A 38 5.55 4.05 6.67
C ILE A 38 5.89 5.34 5.94
N HIS A 39 6.24 6.36 6.73
CA HIS A 39 6.67 7.65 6.23
C HIS A 39 8.09 7.90 6.71
N GLY A 40 8.96 8.26 5.79
CA GLY A 40 10.29 8.76 6.10
C GLY A 40 10.22 10.02 6.94
N MET A 41 11.24 10.23 7.77
CA MET A 41 11.35 11.40 8.64
C MET A 41 11.68 12.71 7.89
N SER A 42 11.79 12.67 6.55
CA SER A 42 12.11 13.85 5.75
C SER A 42 10.93 14.82 5.67
N GLN A 43 11.21 16.11 5.80
CA GLN A 43 10.20 17.17 5.71
C GLN A 43 9.62 17.34 4.30
N ARG A 44 10.39 17.02 3.24
CA ARG A 44 9.95 17.05 1.83
C ARG A 44 10.62 15.92 1.04
N GLY A 45 9.87 15.29 0.15
CA GLY A 45 10.39 14.21 -0.70
C GLY A 45 10.85 12.96 0.06
N GLY A 46 10.41 12.80 1.32
CA GLY A 46 10.67 11.57 2.09
C GLY A 46 10.03 10.36 1.45
N ASP A 47 10.63 9.20 1.68
CA ASP A 47 10.08 7.92 1.27
C ASP A 47 8.71 7.70 1.91
N VAL A 48 7.77 7.23 1.10
CA VAL A 48 6.44 6.85 1.55
C VAL A 48 6.16 5.46 1.03
N GLN A 49 5.84 4.54 1.94
CA GLN A 49 5.46 3.19 1.60
C GLN A 49 4.14 2.84 2.29
N SER A 50 3.22 2.19 1.57
CA SER A 50 2.01 1.65 2.16
C SER A 50 1.84 0.17 1.82
N ASN A 51 1.71 -0.65 2.86
CA ASN A 51 1.28 -2.02 2.78
C ASN A 51 -0.24 -2.04 2.71
N LEU A 52 -0.81 -2.42 1.57
CA LEU A 52 -2.25 -2.55 1.38
C LEU A 52 -2.62 -4.01 1.16
N ARG A 53 -3.39 -4.56 2.09
CA ARG A 53 -3.78 -5.98 2.09
C ARG A 53 -5.26 -6.11 1.87
N LEU A 54 -5.66 -6.84 0.84
CA LEU A 54 -7.04 -7.09 0.45
C LEU A 54 -7.34 -8.59 0.54
N SER A 55 -8.49 -8.96 1.07
CA SER A 55 -8.83 -10.37 1.24
C SER A 55 -10.35 -10.58 1.30
N ASP A 56 -10.84 -11.71 0.78
CA ASP A 56 -12.21 -12.18 0.98
C ASP A 56 -12.42 -12.82 2.37
N ARG A 57 -11.34 -12.98 3.13
CA ARG A 57 -11.34 -13.47 4.52
C ARG A 57 -10.71 -12.45 5.48
N PRO A 58 -11.03 -12.49 6.77
CA PRO A 58 -10.42 -11.60 7.77
C PRO A 58 -8.89 -11.60 7.73
N ILE A 59 -8.29 -10.42 7.88
CA ILE A 59 -6.83 -10.22 7.82
C ILE A 59 -6.29 -10.05 9.24
N ALA A 60 -5.34 -10.89 9.65
CA ALA A 60 -4.76 -10.84 10.99
C ALA A 60 -3.74 -9.70 11.16
N SER A 61 -2.83 -9.52 10.19
CA SER A 61 -1.74 -8.53 10.23
C SER A 61 -1.84 -7.54 9.06
N ASP A 62 -1.48 -6.30 9.30
CA ASP A 62 -1.42 -5.21 8.32
C ASP A 62 -0.13 -5.19 7.47
N LEU A 63 0.97 -5.75 7.98
CA LEU A 63 2.24 -5.84 7.25
C LEU A 63 2.26 -7.01 6.25
N ILE A 64 2.87 -6.77 5.09
CA ILE A 64 3.14 -7.79 4.07
C ILE A 64 4.49 -8.46 4.40
N PRO A 65 4.54 -9.80 4.57
CA PRO A 65 5.81 -10.48 4.80
C PRO A 65 6.76 -10.36 3.60
N LEU A 66 8.07 -10.37 3.87
CA LEU A 66 9.08 -10.32 2.83
C LEU A 66 8.88 -11.44 1.78
N GLY A 67 8.96 -11.07 0.49
CA GLY A 67 8.77 -12.00 -0.62
C GLY A 67 7.32 -12.47 -0.83
N LYS A 68 6.33 -11.85 -0.15
CA LYS A 68 4.90 -12.17 -0.29
C LYS A 68 4.07 -11.06 -0.94
N CYS A 69 4.70 -10.02 -1.47
CA CYS A 69 4.01 -8.99 -2.23
C CYS A 69 3.58 -9.54 -3.60
N ASP A 70 2.32 -9.29 -3.97
CA ASP A 70 1.76 -9.68 -5.26
C ASP A 70 1.94 -8.59 -6.33
N LEU A 71 1.98 -7.33 -5.91
CA LEU A 71 2.02 -6.16 -6.79
C LEU A 71 2.69 -4.97 -6.10
N ILE A 72 3.62 -4.33 -6.82
CA ILE A 72 4.17 -3.02 -6.44
C ILE A 72 3.58 -1.97 -7.38
N ILE A 73 3.08 -0.88 -6.81
CA ILE A 73 2.61 0.31 -7.53
C ILE A 73 3.51 1.47 -7.11
N SER A 74 4.21 2.05 -8.08
CA SER A 74 5.03 3.24 -7.88
C SER A 74 4.74 4.31 -8.93
N LEU A 75 5.15 5.54 -8.66
CA LEU A 75 4.93 6.68 -9.55
C LEU A 75 6.19 6.99 -10.37
N GLU A 76 7.35 6.58 -9.88
CA GLU A 76 8.62 6.60 -10.60
C GLU A 76 9.32 5.22 -10.59
N PRO A 77 10.17 4.89 -11.58
CA PRO A 77 10.87 3.61 -11.64
C PRO A 77 11.77 3.34 -10.42
N MET A 78 12.44 4.37 -9.92
CA MET A 78 13.34 4.24 -8.75
C MET A 78 12.60 3.89 -7.46
N GLU A 79 11.34 4.27 -7.36
CA GLU A 79 10.49 3.98 -6.19
C GLU A 79 10.09 2.50 -6.14
N ALA A 80 9.99 1.82 -7.29
CA ALA A 80 9.70 0.38 -7.36
C ALA A 80 10.86 -0.50 -6.86
N LEU A 81 12.08 0.05 -6.81
CA LEU A 81 13.28 -0.64 -6.34
C LEU A 81 13.49 -0.52 -4.82
N ARG A 82 12.71 0.31 -4.13
CA ARG A 82 12.74 0.48 -2.67
C ARG A 82 11.97 -0.65 -2.00
#